data_AF-A0A645DFQ9-F1
#
_entry.id   AF-A0A645DFQ9-F1
#
_cell.length_a   1.000
_cell.length_b   1.000
_cell.length_c   1.000
_cell.angle_alpha   90.00
_cell.angle_beta   90.00
_cell.angle_gamma   90.00
#
_symmetry.space_group_name_H-M   'P 1'
#
loop_
_entity.id
_entity.type
_entity.pdbx_description
1 polymer ?
#
loop_
_entity_poly.entity_id
_entity_poly.type
_entity_poly.pdbx_seq_one_letter_code
_entity_poly.pdbx_strand_id
1 'polypeptide(L)'
;MKVNVVAKGTGEALELGKSKDADILFVHAKQKEEDFIKEGYGVDRTEIMYNYFIIVGPKDDPNNEKMSKLSASEAFKYISDNNLAFTSRGDESGTHTKEKSLWEESGAKNDFKNYNEVGKGMAATLQMASEMKAYCLTDIGTFLATKDNLDLEVVKDADDSLKNVYSIVTISDLDKDKEEITNKLVEYYKSEDVQNQIKEYCVKEYGEPLFFVFE
;
A
#
# COMPACT_ATOMS: atom_id res chain seq x y z
N MET A 1 -27.45 6.55 5.11
CA MET A 1 -26.21 7.35 5.07
C MET A 1 -25.73 7.42 3.64
N LYS A 2 -25.33 8.59 3.14
CA LYS A 2 -24.75 8.75 1.80
C LYS A 2 -23.27 9.13 1.99
N VAL A 3 -22.37 8.35 1.40
CA VAL A 3 -20.93 8.61 1.41
C VAL A 3 -20.52 9.15 0.04
N ASN A 4 -19.79 10.26 0.02
CA ASN A 4 -19.15 10.76 -1.20
C ASN A 4 -17.67 10.42 -1.13
N VAL A 5 -17.15 9.71 -2.13
CA VAL A 5 -15.77 9.23 -2.15
C VAL A 5 -14.96 10.06 -3.13
N VAL A 6 -13.81 10.56 -2.68
CA VAL A 6 -12.81 11.25 -3.51
C VAL A 6 -11.51 10.48 -3.41
N ALA A 7 -11.15 9.76 -4.48
CA ALA A 7 -9.93 8.96 -4.52
C ALA A 7 -8.71 9.85 -4.85
N LYS A 8 -7.73 9.87 -3.96
CA LYS A 8 -6.50 10.66 -4.04
C LYS A 8 -5.30 9.88 -3.50
N GLY A 9 -4.08 10.32 -3.81
CA GLY A 9 -2.89 9.83 -3.13
C GLY A 9 -2.92 10.19 -1.64
N THR A 10 -2.25 9.43 -0.78
CA THR A 10 -2.26 9.62 0.68
C THR A 10 -1.93 11.06 1.09
N GLY A 11 -0.93 11.70 0.47
CA GLY A 11 -0.59 13.10 0.77
C GLY A 11 -1.74 14.06 0.47
N GLU A 12 -2.34 13.99 -0.72
CA GLU A 12 -3.50 14.81 -1.08
C GLU A 12 -4.72 14.52 -0.18
N ALA A 13 -4.95 13.26 0.18
CA ALA A 13 -6.02 12.90 1.11
C ALA A 13 -5.82 13.52 2.50
N LEU A 14 -4.59 13.48 3.03
CA LEU A 14 -4.26 14.13 4.30
C LEU A 14 -4.46 15.64 4.23
N GLU A 15 -4.07 16.30 3.13
CA GLU A 15 -4.31 17.74 2.95
C GLU A 15 -5.82 18.08 2.93
N LEU A 16 -6.67 17.26 2.31
CA LEU A 16 -8.13 17.42 2.38
C LEU A 16 -8.66 17.25 3.82
N GLY A 17 -8.06 16.35 4.60
CA GLY A 17 -8.34 16.21 6.02
C GLY A 17 -7.98 17.47 6.82
N LYS A 18 -6.80 18.05 6.56
CA LYS A 18 -6.35 19.30 7.21
C LYS A 18 -7.25 20.48 6.89
N SER A 19 -7.71 20.60 5.63
CA SER A 19 -8.63 21.65 5.20
C SER A 19 -10.09 21.41 5.63
N LYS A 20 -10.39 20.25 6.23
CA LYS A 20 -11.74 19.80 6.61
C LYS A 20 -12.70 19.69 5.42
N ASP A 21 -12.14 19.42 4.23
CA ASP A 21 -12.90 19.10 3.02
C ASP A 21 -13.30 17.60 2.98
N ALA A 22 -12.81 16.81 3.93
CA ALA A 22 -13.22 15.43 4.19
C ALA A 22 -13.63 15.26 5.66
N ASP A 23 -14.57 14.36 5.94
CA ASP A 23 -15.01 14.02 7.30
C ASP A 23 -14.26 12.80 7.87
N ILE A 24 -13.78 11.91 6.99
CA ILE A 24 -12.86 10.81 7.33
C ILE A 24 -11.80 10.66 6.24
N LEU A 25 -10.68 10.03 6.58
CA LEU A 25 -9.70 9.53 5.64
C LEU A 25 -9.71 8.00 5.69
N PHE A 26 -9.75 7.34 4.53
CA PHE A 26 -9.53 5.90 4.40
C PHE A 26 -8.20 5.69 3.68
N VAL A 27 -7.14 5.46 4.44
CA VAL A 27 -5.74 5.53 3.97
C VAL A 27 -4.93 4.32 4.48
N HIS A 28 -3.67 4.21 4.05
CA HIS A 28 -2.82 3.05 4.33
C HIS A 28 -1.33 3.42 4.53
N ALA A 29 -1.07 4.49 5.28
CA ALA A 29 0.26 5.00 5.61
C ALA A 29 0.36 5.32 7.11
N LYS A 30 0.51 4.28 7.93
CA LYS A 30 0.49 4.35 9.40
C LYS A 30 1.28 5.53 9.98
N GLN A 31 2.54 5.72 9.59
CA GLN A 31 3.35 6.83 10.14
C GLN A 31 2.74 8.20 9.83
N LYS A 32 2.28 8.43 8.59
CA LYS A 32 1.63 9.69 8.21
C LYS A 32 0.29 9.89 8.93
N GLU A 33 -0.45 8.82 9.20
CA GLU A 33 -1.70 8.85 9.96
C GLU A 33 -1.46 9.20 11.44
N GLU A 34 -0.45 8.58 12.06
CA GLU A 34 -0.06 8.86 13.44
C GLU A 34 0.45 10.29 13.61
N ASP A 35 1.27 10.78 12.66
CA ASP A 35 1.74 12.16 12.65
C ASP A 35 0.57 13.14 12.46
N PHE A 36 -0.38 12.84 11.57
CA PHE A 36 -1.58 13.66 11.35
C PHE A 36 -2.43 13.80 12.61
N ILE A 37 -2.61 12.73 13.38
CA ILE A 37 -3.31 12.75 14.67
C ILE A 37 -2.49 13.55 15.71
N LYS A 38 -1.18 13.31 15.78
CA LYS A 38 -0.27 14.01 16.70
C LYS A 38 -0.22 15.53 16.45
N GLU A 39 -0.36 15.94 15.19
CA GLU A 39 -0.46 17.35 14.77
C GLU A 39 -1.84 17.97 15.08
N GLY A 40 -2.81 17.17 15.52
CA GLY A 40 -4.13 17.62 15.97
C GLY A 40 -5.20 17.67 14.89
N TYR A 41 -4.94 17.12 13.69
CA TYR A 41 -5.91 17.11 12.58
C TYR A 41 -6.85 15.90 12.61
N GLY A 42 -6.48 14.83 13.34
CA GLY A 42 -7.28 13.63 13.48
C GLY A 42 -7.56 13.30 14.95
N VAL A 43 -8.59 12.48 15.19
CA VAL A 43 -9.02 12.06 16.54
C VAL A 43 -8.58 10.62 16.83
N ASP A 44 -8.94 9.69 15.96
CA ASP A 44 -8.66 8.27 16.13
C ASP A 44 -8.22 7.61 14.81
N ARG A 45 -7.40 6.56 14.93
CA ARG A 45 -6.98 5.69 13.83
C ARG A 45 -7.54 4.30 14.09
N THR A 46 -8.56 3.91 13.35
CA THR A 46 -9.15 2.58 13.41
C THR A 46 -8.66 1.73 12.25
N GLU A 47 -7.96 0.63 12.52
CA GLU A 47 -7.59 -0.36 11.51
C GLU A 47 -8.81 -1.18 11.06
N ILE A 48 -8.99 -1.32 9.74
CA ILE A 48 -10.19 -1.96 9.16
C ILE A 48 -9.86 -3.30 8.52
N MET A 49 -8.81 -3.31 7.69
CA MET A 49 -8.38 -4.48 6.93
C MET A 49 -6.92 -4.30 6.53
N TYR A 50 -6.33 -5.36 6.00
CA TYR A 50 -5.02 -5.27 5.37
C TYR A 50 -4.97 -6.16 4.14
N ASN A 51 -4.11 -5.79 3.19
CA ASN A 51 -3.58 -6.75 2.23
C ASN A 51 -2.06 -6.78 2.39
N TYR A 52 -1.36 -7.31 1.39
CA TYR A 52 0.09 -7.38 1.41
C TYR A 52 0.70 -6.68 0.20
N PHE A 53 1.84 -6.06 0.45
CA PHE A 53 2.81 -5.78 -0.59
C PHE A 53 3.56 -7.07 -0.96
N ILE A 54 4.09 -7.08 -2.16
CA ILE A 54 4.98 -8.12 -2.68
C ILE A 54 6.09 -7.45 -3.49
N ILE A 55 7.22 -8.14 -3.62
CA ILE A 55 8.27 -7.73 -4.55
C ILE A 55 8.13 -8.60 -5.79
N VAL A 56 7.96 -7.96 -6.94
CA VAL A 56 7.92 -8.61 -8.24
C VAL A 56 9.21 -8.31 -9.02
N GLY A 57 9.56 -9.18 -9.96
CA GLY A 57 10.74 -9.04 -10.80
C GLY A 57 10.60 -9.81 -12.11
N PRO A 58 11.57 -9.70 -13.02
CA PRO A 58 11.48 -10.30 -14.35
C PRO A 58 11.36 -11.81 -14.26
N LYS A 59 10.47 -12.40 -15.07
CA LYS A 59 10.42 -13.86 -15.24
C LYS A 59 11.80 -14.37 -15.66
N ASP A 60 12.26 -15.45 -15.03
CA ASP A 60 13.54 -16.11 -15.32
C ASP A 60 14.82 -15.35 -14.88
N ASP A 61 14.71 -14.29 -14.07
CA ASP A 61 15.92 -13.66 -13.53
C ASP A 61 16.61 -14.59 -12.51
N PRO A 62 17.90 -14.94 -12.69
CA PRO A 62 18.61 -15.87 -11.81
C PRO A 62 18.74 -15.37 -10.35
N ASN A 63 18.51 -14.08 -10.10
CA ASN A 63 18.52 -13.52 -8.75
C ASN A 63 17.24 -13.85 -7.97
N ASN A 64 16.14 -14.21 -8.63
CA ASN A 64 14.83 -14.39 -8.00
C ASN A 64 14.85 -15.49 -6.94
N GLU A 65 15.48 -16.64 -7.23
CA GLU A 65 15.56 -17.77 -6.29
C GLU A 65 16.33 -17.42 -5.01
N LYS A 66 17.31 -16.53 -5.12
CA LYS A 66 18.06 -16.06 -3.96
C LYS A 66 17.24 -15.07 -3.15
N MET A 67 16.60 -14.11 -3.82
CA MET A 67 15.81 -13.07 -3.15
C MET A 67 14.55 -13.61 -2.46
N SER A 68 13.94 -14.67 -3.00
CA SER A 68 12.76 -15.29 -2.36
C SER A 68 13.03 -15.86 -0.96
N LYS A 69 14.31 -16.16 -0.65
CA LYS A 69 14.76 -16.69 0.64
C LYS A 69 15.18 -15.60 1.63
N LEU A 70 15.25 -14.35 1.19
CA LEU A 70 15.63 -13.20 2.02
C LEU A 70 14.40 -12.58 2.69
N SER A 71 14.60 -11.80 3.75
CA SER A 71 13.59 -10.84 4.19
C SER A 71 13.36 -9.75 3.14
N ALA A 72 12.25 -9.00 3.22
CA ALA A 72 11.96 -7.94 2.27
C ALA A 72 13.05 -6.85 2.24
N SER A 73 13.54 -6.42 3.40
CA SER A 73 14.63 -5.44 3.50
C SER A 73 15.96 -6.00 2.96
N GLU A 74 16.28 -7.26 3.22
CA GLU A 74 17.47 -7.90 2.63
C GLU A 74 17.37 -8.05 1.11
N ALA A 75 16.19 -8.31 0.56
CA ALA A 75 15.97 -8.32 -0.89
C ALA A 75 16.19 -6.93 -1.50
N PHE A 76 15.71 -5.87 -0.85
CA PHE A 76 16.00 -4.48 -1.24
C PHE A 76 17.51 -4.21 -1.23
N LYS A 77 18.19 -4.55 -0.13
CA LYS A 77 19.65 -4.44 -0.06
C LYS A 77 20.34 -5.18 -1.20
N TYR A 78 19.89 -6.39 -1.50
CA TYR A 78 20.45 -7.21 -2.59
C TYR A 78 20.28 -6.54 -3.97
N ILE A 79 19.11 -5.96 -4.25
CA ILE A 79 18.84 -5.22 -5.49
C ILE A 79 19.83 -4.05 -5.63
N SER A 80 19.99 -3.25 -4.57
CA SER A 80 20.91 -2.11 -4.56
C SER A 80 22.37 -2.55 -4.71
N ASP A 81 22.84 -3.50 -3.89
CA ASP A 81 24.24 -3.95 -3.88
C ASP A 81 24.69 -4.54 -5.22
N ASN A 82 23.76 -5.14 -5.98
CA ASN A 82 24.02 -5.71 -7.30
C ASN A 82 23.61 -4.76 -8.45
N ASN A 83 23.14 -3.55 -8.15
CA ASN A 83 22.65 -2.57 -9.10
C ASN A 83 21.63 -3.18 -10.10
N LEU A 84 20.72 -4.01 -9.60
CA LEU A 84 19.62 -4.58 -10.38
C LEU A 84 18.61 -3.47 -10.72
N ALA A 85 17.93 -3.58 -11.85
CA ALA A 85 16.96 -2.57 -12.22
C ALA A 85 15.78 -2.56 -11.24
N PHE A 86 15.43 -1.39 -10.71
CA PHE A 86 14.29 -1.20 -9.83
C PHE A 86 13.44 -0.05 -10.36
N THR A 87 12.13 -0.25 -10.41
CA THR A 87 11.17 0.78 -10.82
C THR A 87 10.33 1.20 -9.62
N SER A 88 10.51 2.44 -9.19
CA SER A 88 9.74 3.07 -8.13
C SER A 88 8.57 3.87 -8.68
N ARG A 89 7.47 3.88 -7.94
CA ARG A 89 6.33 4.78 -8.20
C ARG A 89 6.76 6.25 -8.24
N GLY A 90 7.62 6.68 -7.30
CA GLY A 90 8.10 8.07 -7.20
C GLY A 90 6.99 9.12 -7.01
N ASP A 91 5.87 8.77 -6.37
CA ASP A 91 4.62 9.58 -6.39
C ASP A 91 4.05 9.91 -5.01
N GLU A 92 4.83 9.72 -3.94
CA GLU A 92 4.45 9.96 -2.53
C GLU A 92 3.21 9.18 -2.02
N SER A 93 2.78 8.16 -2.77
CA SER A 93 1.73 7.24 -2.36
C SER A 93 2.11 6.37 -1.16
N GLY A 94 1.14 5.61 -0.63
CA GLY A 94 1.43 4.61 0.40
C GLY A 94 2.41 3.52 -0.07
N THR A 95 2.35 3.08 -1.34
CA THR A 95 3.35 2.14 -1.90
C THR A 95 4.74 2.76 -1.92
N HIS A 96 4.87 4.02 -2.36
CA HIS A 96 6.16 4.72 -2.36
C HIS A 96 6.69 4.95 -0.94
N THR A 97 5.80 5.25 0.01
CA THR A 97 6.15 5.40 1.43
C THR A 97 6.67 4.07 2.00
N LYS A 98 6.01 2.94 1.68
CA LYS A 98 6.48 1.62 2.10
C LYS A 98 7.82 1.23 1.46
N GLU A 99 7.98 1.54 0.18
CA GLU A 99 9.24 1.32 -0.53
C GLU A 99 10.40 2.07 0.14
N LYS A 100 10.23 3.35 0.45
CA LYS A 100 11.22 4.16 1.18
C LYS A 100 11.56 3.55 2.54
N SER A 101 10.57 3.08 3.30
CA SER A 101 10.82 2.42 4.59
C SER A 101 11.68 1.16 4.42
N LEU A 102 11.42 0.35 3.39
CA LEU A 102 12.20 -0.86 3.12
C LEU A 102 13.64 -0.54 2.71
N TRP A 103 13.87 0.53 1.94
CA TRP A 103 15.22 1.01 1.65
C TRP A 103 15.95 1.42 2.93
N GLU A 104 15.31 2.22 3.79
CA GLU A 104 15.89 2.65 5.08
C GLU A 104 16.19 1.46 6.01
N GLU A 105 15.24 0.54 6.17
CA GLU A 105 15.40 -0.68 6.98
C GLU A 105 16.53 -1.58 6.47
N SER A 106 16.73 -1.62 5.15
CA SER A 106 17.80 -2.39 4.52
C SER A 106 19.20 -1.79 4.72
N GLY A 107 19.27 -0.51 5.10
CA GLY A 107 20.51 0.27 5.14
C GLY A 107 21.11 0.58 3.76
N ALA A 108 20.42 0.24 2.68
CA ALA A 108 20.81 0.59 1.32
C ALA A 108 20.29 1.99 0.96
N LYS A 109 20.99 2.66 0.04
CA LYS A 109 20.51 3.90 -0.55
C LYS A 109 19.74 3.59 -1.82
N ASN A 110 18.65 4.31 -2.05
CA ASN A 110 17.88 4.27 -3.29
C ASN A 110 18.42 5.26 -4.36
N ASP A 111 19.73 5.53 -4.38
CA ASP A 111 20.40 6.43 -5.33
C ASP A 111 21.33 5.69 -6.32
N PHE A 112 21.18 4.36 -6.43
CA PHE A 112 21.95 3.53 -7.35
C PHE A 112 21.53 3.74 -8.81
N LYS A 113 22.46 3.46 -9.74
CA LYS A 113 22.33 3.80 -11.16
C LYS A 113 21.05 3.29 -11.83
N ASN A 114 20.58 2.10 -11.45
CA ASN A 114 19.40 1.46 -12.03
C ASN A 114 18.13 1.61 -11.17
N TYR A 115 18.08 2.59 -10.26
CA TYR A 115 16.86 3.00 -9.58
C TYR A 115 16.11 4.03 -10.42
N ASN A 116 14.85 3.75 -10.78
CA ASN A 116 14.06 4.57 -11.69
C ASN A 116 12.73 4.98 -11.06
N GLU A 117 12.59 6.27 -10.74
CA GLU A 117 11.31 6.85 -10.32
C GLU A 117 10.50 7.25 -11.54
N VAL A 118 9.28 6.70 -11.69
CA VAL A 118 8.46 6.96 -12.89
C VAL A 118 7.41 8.05 -12.69
N GLY A 119 7.05 8.39 -11.45
CA GLY A 119 6.01 9.36 -11.13
C GLY A 119 4.63 8.96 -11.66
N LYS A 120 4.31 7.66 -11.63
CA LYS A 120 3.07 7.08 -12.18
C LYS A 120 2.33 6.25 -11.13
N GLY A 121 1.06 5.97 -11.39
CA GLY A 121 0.28 5.02 -10.61
C GLY A 121 0.72 3.56 -10.82
N MET A 122 0.30 2.68 -9.90
CA MET A 122 0.84 1.32 -9.76
C MET A 122 0.79 0.47 -11.04
N ALA A 123 -0.34 0.44 -11.76
CA ALA A 123 -0.44 -0.35 -12.99
C ALA A 123 0.56 0.10 -14.08
N ALA A 124 0.75 1.42 -14.25
CA ALA A 124 1.72 1.95 -15.20
C ALA A 124 3.17 1.70 -14.74
N THR A 125 3.44 1.79 -13.44
CA THR A 125 4.75 1.43 -12.87
C THR A 125 5.08 -0.04 -13.10
N LEU A 126 4.13 -0.96 -12.91
CA LEU A 126 4.32 -2.39 -13.19
C LEU A 126 4.58 -2.66 -14.68
N GLN A 127 3.85 -1.99 -15.58
CA GLN A 127 4.08 -2.08 -17.01
C GLN A 127 5.52 -1.65 -17.37
N MET A 128 5.96 -0.50 -16.85
CA MET A 128 7.33 -0.03 -17.06
C MET A 128 8.37 -1.00 -16.47
N ALA A 129 8.11 -1.54 -15.27
CA ALA A 129 8.99 -2.54 -14.65
C ALA A 129 9.11 -3.79 -15.53
N SER A 130 8.01 -4.25 -16.12
CA SER A 130 8.00 -5.37 -17.07
C SER A 130 8.82 -5.06 -18.32
N GLU A 131 8.62 -3.90 -18.95
CA GLU A 131 9.33 -3.48 -20.16
C GLU A 131 10.84 -3.31 -19.92
N MET A 132 11.20 -2.77 -18.74
CA MET A 132 12.58 -2.51 -18.34
C MET A 132 13.28 -3.74 -17.76
N LYS A 133 12.57 -4.85 -17.56
CA LYS A 133 13.04 -6.02 -16.82
C LYS A 133 13.59 -5.61 -15.44
N ALA A 134 12.76 -4.92 -14.68
CA ALA A 134 13.08 -4.37 -13.38
C ALA A 134 12.24 -4.99 -12.26
N TYR A 135 12.79 -4.96 -11.06
CA TYR A 135 12.10 -5.24 -9.82
C TYR A 135 11.17 -4.08 -9.44
N CYS A 136 10.10 -4.38 -8.72
CA CYS A 136 9.13 -3.39 -8.26
C CYS A 136 8.43 -3.86 -6.98
N LEU A 137 8.13 -2.93 -6.08
CA LEU A 137 7.22 -3.16 -4.97
C LEU A 137 5.79 -2.83 -5.41
N THR A 138 4.85 -3.74 -5.18
CA THR A 138 3.43 -3.55 -5.53
C THR A 138 2.53 -4.16 -4.48
N ASP A 139 1.29 -3.66 -4.37
CA ASP A 139 0.26 -4.41 -3.65
C ASP A 139 -0.19 -5.62 -4.49
N ILE A 140 -0.55 -6.71 -3.81
CA ILE A 140 -0.94 -7.97 -4.45
C ILE A 140 -2.18 -7.82 -5.34
N GLY A 141 -3.11 -6.92 -4.99
CA GLY A 141 -4.34 -6.71 -5.76
C GLY A 141 -4.07 -6.12 -7.14
N THR A 142 -3.26 -5.07 -7.21
CA THR A 142 -2.85 -4.49 -8.49
C THR A 142 -2.09 -5.51 -9.33
N PHE A 143 -1.18 -6.28 -8.72
CA PHE A 143 -0.44 -7.31 -9.45
C PHE A 143 -1.38 -8.37 -10.03
N LEU A 144 -2.27 -8.96 -9.22
CA LEU A 144 -3.22 -9.97 -9.68
C LEU A 144 -4.15 -9.45 -10.79
N ALA A 145 -4.55 -8.19 -10.73
CA ALA A 145 -5.39 -7.56 -11.74
C ALA A 145 -4.66 -7.27 -13.08
N THR A 146 -3.32 -7.26 -13.09
CA THR A 146 -2.53 -6.86 -14.26
C THR A 146 -1.55 -7.93 -14.76
N LYS A 147 -1.29 -8.99 -13.97
CA LYS A 147 -0.25 -10.00 -14.19
C LYS A 147 -0.27 -10.65 -15.58
N ASP A 148 -1.44 -10.84 -16.18
CA ASP A 148 -1.58 -11.52 -17.47
C ASP A 148 -0.94 -10.71 -18.63
N ASN A 149 -0.71 -9.41 -18.42
CA ASN A 149 -0.07 -8.51 -19.38
C ASN A 149 1.39 -8.17 -19.01
N LEU A 150 1.97 -8.83 -18.00
CA LEU A 150 3.29 -8.52 -17.47
C LEU A 150 4.23 -9.71 -17.60
N ASP A 151 5.50 -9.44 -17.92
CA ASP A 151 6.63 -10.37 -17.82
C ASP A 151 7.33 -10.25 -16.47
N LEU A 152 6.51 -10.23 -15.42
CA LEU A 152 6.94 -10.21 -14.03
C LEU A 152 6.37 -11.42 -13.28
N GLU A 153 7.10 -11.88 -12.27
CA GLU A 153 6.68 -12.88 -11.31
C GLU A 153 6.87 -12.40 -9.87
N VAL A 154 6.18 -13.03 -8.93
CA VAL A 154 6.40 -12.79 -7.50
C VAL A 154 7.76 -13.34 -7.11
N VAL A 155 8.64 -12.45 -6.64
CA VAL A 155 9.99 -12.79 -6.21
C VAL A 155 10.06 -12.95 -4.70
N LYS A 156 9.40 -12.03 -3.98
CA LYS A 156 9.23 -12.10 -2.53
C LYS A 156 7.74 -11.98 -2.24
N ASP A 157 7.20 -13.05 -1.70
CA ASP A 157 5.78 -13.13 -1.33
C ASP A 157 5.50 -12.41 0.00
N ALA A 158 4.22 -12.28 0.31
CA ALA A 158 3.69 -11.65 1.51
C ALA A 158 4.31 -12.22 2.80
N ASP A 159 4.74 -11.32 3.68
CA ASP A 159 5.05 -11.61 5.07
C ASP A 159 4.62 -10.43 5.96
N ASP A 160 4.76 -10.56 7.27
CA ASP A 160 4.34 -9.53 8.23
C ASP A 160 5.02 -8.17 7.98
N SER A 161 6.25 -8.16 7.46
CA SER A 161 6.96 -6.92 7.12
C SER A 161 6.37 -6.21 5.90
N LEU A 162 5.61 -6.93 5.08
CA LEU A 162 4.95 -6.43 3.87
C LEU A 162 3.45 -6.18 4.06
N LYS A 163 2.94 -6.27 5.29
CA LYS A 163 1.54 -5.96 5.59
C LYS A 163 1.21 -4.52 5.23
N ASN A 164 0.12 -4.34 4.48
CA ASN A 164 -0.40 -3.05 4.05
C ASN A 164 -1.74 -2.80 4.75
N VAL A 165 -1.68 -2.11 5.88
CA VAL A 165 -2.85 -1.87 6.73
C VAL A 165 -3.64 -0.67 6.24
N TYR A 166 -4.93 -0.88 6.01
CA TYR A 166 -5.89 0.18 5.74
C TYR A 166 -6.61 0.59 7.02
N SER A 167 -6.65 1.89 7.25
CA SER A 167 -7.28 2.48 8.42
C SER A 167 -8.27 3.57 8.02
N ILE A 168 -9.22 3.81 8.92
CA ILE A 168 -10.02 5.03 8.93
C ILE A 168 -9.42 5.97 9.97
N VAL A 169 -9.11 7.19 9.55
CA VAL A 169 -8.77 8.31 10.44
C VAL A 169 -9.95 9.28 10.46
N THR A 170 -10.52 9.52 11.64
CA THR A 170 -11.58 10.52 11.83
C THR A 170 -10.98 11.91 12.00
N ILE A 171 -11.58 12.93 11.37
CA ILE A 171 -11.07 14.31 11.40
C ILE A 171 -11.46 15.01 12.71
N SER A 172 -10.58 15.84 13.24
CA SER A 172 -10.84 16.62 14.46
C SER A 172 -11.77 17.81 14.21
N ASP A 173 -12.41 18.29 15.29
CA ASP A 173 -13.24 19.50 15.28
C ASP A 173 -14.35 19.50 14.20
N LEU A 174 -14.98 18.34 13.99
CA LEU A 174 -16.18 18.21 13.17
C LEU A 174 -17.42 18.71 13.93
N ASP A 175 -18.44 19.14 13.21
CA ASP A 175 -19.76 19.38 13.79
C ASP A 175 -20.32 18.07 14.38
N LYS A 176 -21.07 18.16 15.49
CA LYS A 176 -21.61 16.99 16.21
C LYS A 176 -22.35 15.99 15.31
N ASP A 177 -23.14 16.48 14.37
CA ASP A 177 -23.89 15.63 13.45
C ASP A 177 -22.96 14.84 12.52
N LYS A 178 -21.85 15.46 12.09
CA LYS A 178 -20.82 14.80 11.29
C LYS A 178 -20.05 13.79 12.11
N GLU A 179 -19.64 14.15 13.34
CA GLU A 179 -18.97 13.24 14.27
C GLU A 179 -19.80 11.96 14.53
N GLU A 180 -21.11 12.10 14.75
CA GLU A 180 -22.00 10.95 14.93
C GLU A 180 -22.07 10.08 13.66
N ILE A 181 -22.12 10.69 12.48
CA ILE A 181 -22.12 9.98 11.20
C ILE A 181 -20.79 9.25 10.96
N THR A 182 -19.64 9.89 11.24
CA THR A 182 -18.32 9.28 11.05
C THR A 182 -18.12 8.11 11.99
N ASN A 183 -18.57 8.21 13.24
CA ASN A 183 -18.50 7.10 14.20
C ASN A 183 -19.34 5.90 13.74
N LYS A 184 -20.57 6.15 13.26
CA LYS A 184 -21.41 5.09 12.67
C LYS A 184 -20.79 4.45 11.44
N LEU A 185 -20.07 5.22 10.62
CA LEU A 185 -19.35 4.68 9.47
C LEU A 185 -18.20 3.77 9.89
N VAL A 186 -17.44 4.15 10.91
CA VAL A 186 -16.39 3.30 11.50
C VAL A 186 -16.99 2.00 12.06
N GLU A 187 -18.07 2.09 12.84
CA GLU A 187 -18.79 0.92 13.36
C GLU A 187 -19.32 0.02 12.25
N TYR A 188 -19.86 0.61 11.17
CA TYR A 188 -20.31 -0.14 9.99
C TYR A 188 -19.16 -0.94 9.37
N TYR A 189 -17.98 -0.34 9.16
CA TYR A 189 -16.83 -1.07 8.62
C TYR A 189 -16.34 -2.19 9.55
N LYS A 190 -16.49 -2.03 10.86
CA LYS A 190 -16.15 -3.05 11.87
C LYS A 190 -17.24 -4.10 12.10
N SER A 191 -18.42 -3.93 11.51
CA SER A 191 -19.54 -4.86 11.68
C SER A 191 -19.20 -6.24 11.12
N GLU A 192 -19.74 -7.30 11.74
CA GLU A 192 -19.50 -8.68 11.31
C GLU A 192 -19.85 -8.89 9.83
N ASP A 193 -20.96 -8.30 9.37
CA ASP A 193 -21.39 -8.37 7.97
C ASP A 193 -20.34 -7.80 7.00
N VAL A 194 -19.79 -6.61 7.30
CA VAL A 194 -18.77 -5.98 6.43
C VAL A 194 -17.45 -6.73 6.52
N GLN A 195 -17.05 -7.16 7.72
CA GLN A 195 -15.82 -7.94 7.92
C GLN A 195 -15.89 -9.28 7.18
N ASN A 196 -17.05 -9.93 7.12
CA ASN A 196 -17.26 -11.13 6.30
C ASN A 196 -17.21 -10.82 4.80
N GLN A 197 -17.80 -9.70 4.35
CA GLN A 197 -17.67 -9.28 2.95
C GLN A 197 -16.21 -9.03 2.55
N ILE A 198 -15.39 -8.44 3.44
CA ILE A 198 -13.96 -8.25 3.21
C ILE A 198 -13.25 -9.60 3.05
N LYS A 199 -13.53 -10.58 3.93
CA LYS A 199 -12.97 -11.95 3.87
C LYS A 199 -13.41 -12.75 2.65
N GLU A 200 -14.51 -12.40 2.00
CA GLU A 200 -15.01 -13.07 0.80
C GLU A 200 -14.57 -12.37 -0.50
N TYR A 201 -14.01 -11.17 -0.39
CA TYR A 201 -13.67 -10.35 -1.54
C TYR A 201 -12.59 -11.00 -2.41
N CYS A 202 -12.91 -11.19 -3.68
CA CYS A 202 -12.08 -11.83 -4.71
C CYS A 202 -11.71 -13.31 -4.50
N VAL A 203 -12.32 -14.01 -3.54
CA VAL A 203 -12.08 -15.45 -3.30
C VAL A 203 -12.45 -16.28 -4.53
N LYS A 204 -13.54 -15.94 -5.21
CA LYS A 204 -14.00 -16.67 -6.40
C LYS A 204 -13.03 -16.53 -7.58
N GLU A 205 -12.43 -15.37 -7.72
CA GLU A 205 -11.54 -15.00 -8.82
C GLU A 205 -10.11 -15.53 -8.61
N TYR A 206 -9.60 -15.49 -7.37
CA TYR A 206 -8.20 -15.81 -7.07
C TYR A 206 -8.00 -17.06 -6.21
N GLY A 207 -9.08 -17.66 -5.67
CA GLY A 207 -9.02 -18.82 -4.79
C GLY A 207 -8.69 -18.49 -3.33
N GLU A 208 -8.36 -17.24 -3.03
CA GLU A 208 -8.03 -16.71 -1.71
C GLU A 208 -8.53 -15.26 -1.57
N PRO A 209 -8.73 -14.77 -0.34
CA PRO A 209 -9.20 -13.40 -0.13
C PRO A 209 -8.13 -12.38 -0.48
N LEU A 210 -8.52 -11.30 -1.16
CA LEU A 210 -7.59 -10.23 -1.48
C LEU A 210 -7.28 -9.32 -0.28
N PHE A 211 -8.21 -9.23 0.66
CA PHE A 211 -8.07 -8.49 1.90
C PHE A 211 -8.38 -9.38 3.10
N PHE A 212 -7.64 -9.16 4.17
CA PHE A 212 -7.77 -9.86 5.43
C PHE A 212 -8.22 -8.87 6.50
N VAL A 213 -8.83 -9.39 7.55
CA VAL A 213 -9.24 -8.60 8.71
C VAL A 213 -8.40 -8.95 9.93
N PHE A 214 -8.46 -8.09 10.94
CA PHE A 214 -7.83 -8.33 12.23
C PHE A 214 -8.68 -9.30 13.06
N GLU A 215 -8.03 -10.20 13.80
CA GLU A 215 -8.69 -11.12 14.74
C GLU A 215 -9.03 -10.43 16.07
#